data_AF-A0A4P7TTA8-F1
#
_entry.id   AF-A0A4P7TTA8-F1
#
_cell.length_a   1.000
_cell.length_b   1.000
_cell.length_c   1.000
_cell.angle_alpha   90.00
_cell.angle_beta   90.00
_cell.angle_gamma   90.00
#
_symmetry.space_group_name_H-M   'P 1'
#
loop_
_entity.id
_entity.type
_entity.pdbx_description
1 polymer ?
#
loop_
_entity_poly.entity_id
_entity_poly.type
_entity_poly.pdbx_seq_one_letter_code
_entity_poly.pdbx_strand_id
1 'polypeptide(L)'
;MALNLASGEGNFFIRPGGVFYVAGDKVGIVRLDAFKASKDIQFAVQSGPMLMENGVINLRIHPNVASRKIRNGVGINKHGNAVFLLSQQATNFYDFACYAKAKLNVEQLLYLGGTISHMYMKGGAIPWQRYPFVTMISVERKG
;
A
#
# COMPACT_ATOMS: atom_id res chain seq x y z
N MET A 1 -14.65 2.47 -12.85
CA MET A 1 -14.72 2.30 -11.39
C MET A 1 -14.68 3.69 -10.77
N ALA A 2 -15.65 4.04 -9.93
CA ALA A 2 -15.70 5.37 -9.30
C ALA A 2 -14.73 5.43 -8.12
N LEU A 3 -14.07 6.59 -7.93
CA LEU A 3 -13.13 6.81 -6.84
C LEU A 3 -13.86 7.33 -5.61
N ASN A 4 -13.56 6.80 -4.42
CA ASN A 4 -14.10 7.35 -3.19
C ASN A 4 -13.25 8.55 -2.75
N LEU A 5 -13.82 9.75 -2.84
CA LEU A 5 -13.19 11.00 -2.43
C LEU A 5 -13.70 11.52 -1.08
N ALA A 6 -14.55 10.77 -0.37
CA ALA A 6 -15.19 11.21 0.86
C ALA A 6 -14.21 11.49 2.01
N SER A 7 -14.62 12.37 2.94
CA SER A 7 -13.98 12.63 4.23
C SER A 7 -14.65 11.83 5.36
N GLY A 8 -13.97 11.64 6.49
CA GLY A 8 -14.44 10.81 7.61
C GLY A 8 -13.33 10.50 8.61
N GLU A 9 -13.55 9.51 9.48
CA GLU A 9 -12.65 9.15 10.59
C GLU A 9 -11.92 7.81 10.40
N GLY A 10 -10.65 7.75 10.83
CA GLY A 10 -9.79 6.57 10.71
C GLY A 10 -8.66 6.71 9.69
N ASN A 11 -7.79 5.70 9.60
CA ASN A 11 -6.53 5.78 8.84
C ASN A 11 -6.72 6.19 7.36
N PHE A 12 -7.80 5.71 6.73
CA PHE A 12 -8.08 5.93 5.31
C PHE A 12 -8.44 7.39 4.96
N PHE A 13 -8.65 8.24 5.97
CA PHE A 13 -8.91 9.66 5.80
C PHE A 13 -7.66 10.52 5.96
N ILE A 14 -6.53 9.96 6.38
CA ILE A 14 -5.24 10.63 6.28
C ILE A 14 -4.94 10.83 4.79
N ARG A 15 -4.77 12.09 4.38
CA ARG A 15 -4.52 12.46 2.98
C ARG A 15 -3.02 12.60 2.67
N PRO A 16 -2.60 12.42 1.41
CA PRO A 16 -3.43 11.95 0.30
C PRO A 16 -3.70 10.43 0.41
N GLY A 17 -4.85 9.99 -0.12
CA GLY A 17 -5.00 8.58 -0.50
C GLY A 17 -4.36 8.35 -1.87
N GLY A 18 -4.30 7.11 -2.33
CA GLY A 18 -3.73 6.81 -3.64
C GLY A 18 -4.33 5.59 -4.32
N VAL A 19 -3.94 5.40 -5.57
CA VAL A 19 -4.26 4.23 -6.38
C VAL A 19 -2.94 3.56 -6.76
N PHE A 20 -2.80 2.28 -6.40
CA PHE A 20 -1.80 1.41 -7.02
C PHE A 20 -2.40 0.79 -8.27
N TYR A 21 -1.67 0.82 -9.39
CA TYR A 21 -2.15 0.27 -10.65
C TYR A 21 -1.07 -0.53 -11.39
N VAL A 22 -1.53 -1.40 -12.29
CA VAL A 22 -0.73 -2.20 -13.21
C VAL A 22 -1.21 -1.93 -14.63
N ALA A 23 -0.28 -1.59 -15.53
CA ALA A 23 -0.53 -1.32 -16.94
C ALA A 23 0.57 -1.99 -17.79
N GLY A 24 0.33 -3.22 -18.23
CA GLY A 24 1.34 -4.05 -18.88
C GLY A 24 2.48 -4.36 -17.90
N ASP A 25 3.73 -4.16 -18.33
CA ASP A 25 4.91 -4.36 -17.47
C ASP A 25 5.19 -3.14 -16.55
N LYS A 26 4.33 -2.12 -16.55
CA LYS A 26 4.49 -0.94 -15.68
C LYS A 26 3.56 -1.03 -14.47
N VAL A 27 4.11 -0.67 -13.32
CA VAL A 27 3.37 -0.47 -12.07
C VAL A 27 3.55 0.96 -11.59
N GLY A 28 2.56 1.48 -10.88
CA GLY A 28 2.63 2.84 -10.37
C GLY A 28 1.74 3.06 -9.15
N ILE A 29 2.08 4.10 -8.40
CA ILE A 29 1.23 4.65 -7.35
C ILE A 29 1.01 6.12 -7.72
N VAL A 30 -0.24 6.56 -7.68
CA VAL A 30 -0.60 7.97 -7.90
C VAL A 30 -1.61 8.41 -6.85
N ARG A 31 -1.65 9.72 -6.58
CA ARG A 31 -2.69 10.33 -5.75
C ARG A 31 -4.08 10.09 -6.34
N LEU A 32 -5.10 10.07 -5.48
CA LEU A 32 -6.50 9.89 -5.90
C LEU A 32 -6.94 10.91 -6.96
N ASP A 33 -6.64 12.19 -6.76
CA ASP A 33 -7.01 13.29 -7.66
C ASP A 33 -6.24 13.27 -8.99
N ALA A 34 -5.06 12.64 -9.01
CA ALA A 34 -4.24 12.47 -10.20
C ALA A 34 -4.57 11.20 -11.00
N PHE A 35 -5.32 10.26 -10.42
CA PHE A 35 -5.62 8.99 -11.08
C PHE A 35 -6.60 9.19 -12.24
N LYS A 36 -6.19 8.73 -13.43
CA LYS A 36 -7.03 8.69 -14.64
C LYS A 36 -7.14 7.26 -15.11
N ALA A 37 -8.37 6.75 -15.18
CA ALA A 37 -8.62 5.44 -15.75
C ALA A 37 -8.24 5.45 -17.25
N SER A 38 -7.56 4.38 -17.69
CA SER A 38 -7.22 4.12 -19.09
C SER A 38 -7.52 2.66 -19.41
N LYS A 39 -7.73 2.35 -20.69
CA LYS A 39 -7.86 0.97 -21.19
C LYS A 39 -6.58 0.14 -20.99
N ASP A 40 -5.43 0.81 -20.88
CA ASP A 40 -4.14 0.15 -20.65
C ASP A 40 -3.97 -0.34 -19.20
N ILE A 41 -4.78 0.15 -18.27
CA ILE A 41 -4.73 -0.24 -16.86
C ILE A 41 -5.52 -1.54 -16.68
N GLN A 42 -4.80 -2.61 -16.38
CA GLN A 42 -5.36 -3.95 -16.17
C GLN A 42 -5.87 -4.13 -14.75
N PHE A 43 -5.17 -3.55 -13.77
CA PHE A 43 -5.54 -3.61 -12.36
C PHE A 43 -5.35 -2.25 -11.71
N ALA A 44 -6.27 -1.88 -10.83
CA ALA A 44 -6.16 -0.69 -9.99
C ALA A 44 -6.84 -0.93 -8.65
N VAL A 45 -6.15 -0.60 -7.56
CA VAL A 45 -6.70 -0.63 -6.20
C VAL A 45 -6.54 0.74 -5.56
N GLN A 46 -7.67 1.33 -5.19
CA GLN A 46 -7.68 2.52 -4.35
C GLN A 46 -7.43 2.10 -2.89
N SER A 47 -6.53 2.81 -2.21
CA SER A 47 -6.37 2.67 -0.75
C SER A 47 -5.81 3.97 -0.14
N GLY A 48 -5.33 3.93 1.09
CA GLY A 48 -4.74 5.09 1.73
C GLY A 48 -4.57 4.94 3.24
N PRO A 49 -3.63 5.70 3.84
CA PRO A 49 -2.94 6.85 3.22
C PRO A 49 -1.77 6.47 2.32
N MET A 50 -1.37 7.40 1.46
CA MET A 50 -0.01 7.46 0.93
C MET A 50 0.92 7.85 2.07
N LEU A 51 1.86 6.97 2.38
CA LEU A 51 2.83 7.12 3.45
C LEU A 51 4.10 7.83 2.96
N MET A 52 4.38 7.76 1.66
CA MET A 52 5.57 8.34 1.05
C MET A 52 5.33 8.72 -0.40
N GLU A 53 5.87 9.85 -0.81
CA GLU A 53 5.84 10.35 -2.19
C GLU A 53 7.23 10.88 -2.55
N ASN A 54 7.81 10.43 -3.66
CA ASN A 54 9.11 10.89 -4.15
C ASN A 54 10.22 10.85 -3.06
N GLY A 55 10.23 9.78 -2.26
CA GLY A 55 11.15 9.58 -1.14
C GLY A 55 10.84 10.45 0.10
N VAL A 56 9.83 11.29 0.07
CA VAL A 56 9.42 12.15 1.19
C VAL A 56 8.28 11.49 1.97
N ILE A 57 8.50 11.29 3.27
CA ILE A 57 7.49 10.73 4.17
C ILE A 57 6.36 11.74 4.36
N ASN A 58 5.11 11.27 4.34
CA ASN A 58 3.92 12.12 4.51
C ASN A 58 3.99 12.84 5.87
N LEU A 59 3.96 14.18 5.86
CA LEU A 59 4.10 14.99 7.07
C LEU A 59 2.95 14.80 8.09
N ARG A 60 1.82 14.23 7.66
CA ARG A 60 0.67 13.93 8.52
C ARG A 60 0.84 12.65 9.34
N ILE A 61 1.88 11.86 9.09
CA ILE A 61 2.21 10.69 9.93
C ILE A 61 3.38 11.05 10.85
N HIS A 62 3.16 10.93 12.15
CA HIS A 62 4.13 11.34 13.17
C HIS A 62 4.78 10.14 13.87
N PRO A 63 6.05 10.26 14.30
CA PRO A 63 6.75 9.21 15.04
C PRO A 63 6.10 8.90 16.40
N ASN A 64 5.49 9.90 17.04
CA ASN A 64 5.00 9.79 18.41
C ASN A 64 3.51 9.40 18.52
N VAL A 65 2.95 8.77 17.47
CA VAL A 65 1.55 8.32 17.49
C VAL A 65 1.41 7.01 18.26
N ALA A 66 0.49 6.98 19.22
CA ALA A 66 0.21 5.79 20.05
C ALA A 66 -0.35 4.59 19.26
N SER A 67 -0.99 4.83 18.11
CA SER A 67 -1.59 3.77 17.29
C SER A 67 -0.55 2.85 16.64
N ARG A 68 -0.30 1.71 17.28
CA ARG A 68 0.50 0.62 16.71
C ARG A 68 -0.41 -0.53 16.28
N LYS A 69 -0.27 -0.96 15.03
CA LYS A 69 -1.02 -2.08 14.43
C LYS A 69 -0.13 -2.84 13.45
N ILE A 70 -0.54 -4.04 13.08
CA ILE A 70 0.00 -4.68 11.88
C ILE A 70 -0.32 -3.79 10.66
N ARG A 71 0.73 -3.42 9.92
CA ARG A 71 0.64 -2.56 8.73
C ARG A 71 1.05 -3.35 7.51
N ASN A 72 0.37 -3.09 6.40
CA ASN A 72 0.75 -3.56 5.08
C ASN A 72 0.85 -2.39 4.11
N GLY A 73 1.54 -2.60 3.00
CA GLY A 73 1.59 -1.61 1.95
C GLY A 73 2.17 -2.18 0.67
N VAL A 74 1.96 -1.42 -0.40
CA VAL A 74 2.68 -1.55 -1.65
C VAL A 74 3.52 -0.31 -1.85
N GLY A 75 4.78 -0.50 -2.20
CA GLY A 75 5.67 0.58 -2.56
C GLY A 75 6.28 0.39 -3.94
N ILE A 76 6.81 1.47 -4.50
CA ILE A 76 7.65 1.46 -5.70
C ILE A 76 9.07 1.80 -5.26
N ASN A 77 10.03 0.93 -5.56
CA ASN A 77 11.44 1.20 -5.28
C ASN A 77 12.08 2.03 -6.41
N LYS A 78 13.32 2.49 -6.17
CA LYS A 78 14.10 3.27 -7.14
C LYS A 78 14.28 2.64 -8.54
N HIS A 79 14.04 1.34 -8.67
CA HIS A 79 14.12 0.60 -9.94
C HIS A 79 12.77 0.49 -10.66
N GLY A 80 11.70 1.08 -10.10
CA GLY A 80 10.35 0.98 -10.64
C GLY A 80 9.62 -0.33 -10.30
N ASN A 81 10.19 -1.17 -9.42
CA ASN A 81 9.58 -2.44 -9.04
C ASN A 81 8.58 -2.26 -7.90
N ALA A 82 7.45 -2.98 -7.97
CA ALA A 82 6.53 -3.09 -6.86
C ALA A 82 7.14 -3.91 -5.71
N VAL A 83 7.00 -3.40 -4.48
CA VAL A 83 7.43 -4.06 -3.25
C VAL A 83 6.21 -4.15 -2.33
N PHE A 84 5.76 -5.38 -2.05
CA PHE A 84 4.70 -5.62 -1.07
C PHE A 84 5.34 -5.93 0.29
N LEU A 85 4.84 -5.28 1.35
CA LEU A 85 5.37 -5.43 2.70
C LEU A 85 4.25 -5.57 3.72
N LEU A 86 4.47 -6.44 4.70
CA LEU A 86 3.60 -6.67 5.85
C LEU A 86 4.47 -6.74 7.10
N SER A 87 4.19 -5.91 8.10
CA SER A 87 4.91 -5.95 9.38
C SER A 87 4.51 -7.19 10.19
N GLN A 88 5.46 -7.92 10.77
CA GLN A 88 5.14 -9.02 11.68
C GLN A 88 4.78 -8.54 13.11
N GLN A 89 5.19 -7.32 13.47
CA GLN A 89 4.91 -6.72 14.77
C GLN A 89 4.16 -5.40 14.60
N ALA A 90 3.44 -4.99 15.64
CA ALA A 90 2.66 -3.76 15.62
C ALA A 90 3.56 -2.53 15.48
N THR A 91 3.27 -1.69 14.48
CA THR A 91 4.04 -0.49 14.19
C THR A 91 3.13 0.71 13.88
N ASN A 92 3.65 1.91 14.05
CA ASN A 92 3.00 3.13 13.59
C ASN A 92 3.34 3.36 12.10
N PHE A 93 2.67 4.31 11.46
CA PHE A 93 2.89 4.57 10.04
C PHE A 93 4.28 5.15 9.73
N TYR A 94 4.82 5.97 10.63
CA TYR A 94 6.10 6.64 10.44
C TYR A 94 7.25 5.64 10.44
N ASP A 95 7.33 4.78 11.46
CA ASP A 95 8.32 3.72 11.60
C ASP A 95 8.26 2.76 10.41
N PHE A 96 7.04 2.41 9.96
CA PHE A 96 6.82 1.57 8.78
C PHE A 96 7.36 2.21 7.50
N ALA A 97 7.09 3.50 7.28
CA ALA A 97 7.59 4.25 6.13
C ALA A 97 9.13 4.41 6.17
N CYS A 98 9.70 4.71 7.34
CA CYS A 98 11.14 4.78 7.55
C CYS A 98 11.82 3.46 7.20
N TYR A 99 11.28 2.33 7.65
CA TYR A 99 11.80 1.00 7.32
C TYR A 99 11.78 0.75 5.81
N ALA A 100 10.63 1.01 5.15
CA ALA A 100 10.49 0.80 3.71
C ALA A 100 11.52 1.63 2.92
N LYS A 101 11.73 2.89 3.30
CA LYS A 101 12.76 3.74 2.69
C LYS A 101 14.17 3.21 2.92
N ALA A 102 14.54 3.02 4.18
CA ALA A 102 15.92 2.75 4.56
C ALA A 102 16.39 1.33 4.22
N LYS A 103 15.48 0.34 4.20
CA LYS A 103 15.82 -1.08 4.01
C LYS A 103 15.40 -1.63 2.65
N LEU A 104 14.34 -1.10 2.05
CA LEU A 104 13.78 -1.60 0.80
C LEU A 104 13.96 -0.62 -0.37
N ASN A 105 14.58 0.54 -0.14
CA ASN A 105 14.77 1.61 -1.13
C ASN A 105 13.45 2.04 -1.81
N VAL A 106 12.36 2.03 -1.05
CA VAL A 106 11.04 2.47 -1.51
C VAL A 106 10.99 4.00 -1.55
N GLU A 107 10.45 4.54 -2.63
CA GLU A 107 10.31 5.98 -2.87
C GLU A 107 8.84 6.44 -2.95
N GLN A 108 7.92 5.53 -3.27
CA GLN A 108 6.49 5.76 -3.14
C GLN A 108 5.87 4.65 -2.32
N LEU A 109 5.00 4.96 -1.36
CA LEU A 109 4.43 3.96 -0.46
C LEU A 109 2.95 4.22 -0.20
N LEU A 110 2.10 3.24 -0.49
CA LEU A 110 0.66 3.26 -0.27
C LEU A 110 0.28 2.18 0.75
N TYR A 111 -0.43 2.58 1.81
CA TYR A 111 -1.04 1.63 2.75
C TYR A 111 -2.22 0.92 2.08
N LEU A 112 -2.34 -0.40 2.24
CA LEU A 112 -3.37 -1.21 1.55
C LEU A 112 -4.59 -1.54 2.42
N GLY A 113 -4.46 -1.48 3.75
CA GLY A 113 -5.51 -1.81 4.71
C GLY A 113 -5.06 -2.97 5.59
N GLY A 114 -4.67 -2.68 6.82
CA GLY A 114 -3.83 -3.57 7.63
C GLY A 114 -4.59 -4.64 8.42
N THR A 115 -5.44 -4.25 9.37
CA THR A 115 -5.86 -5.10 10.51
C THR A 115 -6.50 -6.45 10.15
N ILE A 116 -7.02 -6.60 8.93
CA ILE A 116 -7.70 -7.82 8.45
C ILE A 116 -6.97 -8.49 7.27
N SER A 117 -5.78 -8.01 6.90
CA SER A 117 -5.02 -8.56 5.79
C SER A 117 -4.05 -9.64 6.23
N HIS A 118 -3.96 -10.68 5.41
CA HIS A 118 -3.03 -11.79 5.58
C HIS A 118 -2.11 -11.92 4.36
N MET A 119 -0.91 -12.45 4.58
CA MET A 119 0.03 -12.79 3.51
C MET A 119 0.19 -14.30 3.45
N TYR A 120 0.11 -14.84 2.24
CA TYR A 120 0.50 -16.21 1.95
C TYR A 120 1.83 -16.20 1.20
N MET A 121 2.73 -17.10 1.57
CA MET A 121 3.94 -17.39 0.82
C MET A 121 3.93 -18.88 0.46
N LYS A 122 4.35 -19.19 -0.78
CA LYS A 122 4.42 -20.58 -1.24
C LYS A 122 5.28 -21.41 -0.29
N GLY A 123 4.74 -22.56 0.14
CA GLY A 123 5.37 -23.45 1.14
C GLY A 123 4.99 -23.15 2.60
N GLY A 124 4.28 -22.05 2.86
CA GLY A 124 3.67 -21.79 4.17
C GLY A 124 2.25 -22.33 4.29
N ALA A 125 1.70 -22.26 5.51
CA ALA A 125 0.28 -22.53 5.74
C ALA A 125 -0.59 -21.42 5.13
N ILE A 126 -1.77 -21.80 4.61
CA ILE A 126 -2.77 -20.84 4.16
C ILE A 126 -3.39 -20.19 5.40
N PRO A 127 -3.24 -18.87 5.60
CA PRO A 127 -3.83 -18.21 6.76
C PRO A 127 -5.36 -18.24 6.66
N TRP A 128 -6.03 -18.45 7.79
CA TRP A 128 -7.48 -18.32 7.86
C TRP A 128 -7.88 -16.85 7.61
N GLN A 129 -8.89 -16.63 6.77
CA GLN A 129 -9.41 -15.31 6.44
C GLN A 129 -10.94 -15.35 6.33
N ARG A 130 -11.61 -14.32 6.86
CA ARG A 130 -13.07 -14.18 6.74
C ARG A 130 -13.47 -13.84 5.30
N TYR A 131 -14.47 -14.53 4.77
CA TYR A 131 -15.10 -14.29 3.47
C TYR A 131 -16.33 -13.36 3.63
N PRO A 132 -16.65 -12.47 2.67
CA PRO A 132 -16.00 -12.27 1.36
C PRO A 132 -14.70 -11.48 1.42
N PHE A 133 -13.80 -11.74 0.45
CA PHE A 133 -12.53 -11.03 0.31
C PHE A 133 -12.73 -9.70 -0.44
N VAL A 134 -12.01 -8.65 -0.02
CA VAL A 134 -12.06 -7.34 -0.69
C VAL A 134 -11.08 -7.26 -1.85
N THR A 135 -9.82 -7.68 -1.65
CA THR A 135 -8.77 -7.67 -2.68
C THR A 135 -7.78 -8.78 -2.40
N MET A 136 -7.38 -9.51 -3.43
CA MET A 136 -6.29 -10.49 -3.39
C MET A 136 -5.24 -10.09 -4.42
N ILE A 137 -3.98 -10.05 -4.00
CA ILE A 137 -2.84 -9.74 -4.86
C ILE A 137 -1.89 -10.93 -4.79
N SER A 138 -1.56 -11.49 -5.96
CA SER A 138 -0.53 -12.52 -6.08
C SER A 138 0.68 -11.94 -6.82
N VAL A 139 1.87 -12.32 -6.39
CA VAL A 139 3.14 -11.95 -7.04
C VAL A 139 3.88 -13.24 -7.35
N GLU A 140 4.20 -13.45 -8.62
CA GLU A 140 4.95 -14.61 -9.10
C GLU A 140 6.15 -14.17 -9.93
N ARG A 141 7.19 -15.01 -9.96
CA ARG A 141 8.34 -14.78 -10.83
C ARG A 141 7.93 -15.12 -12.26
N LYS A 142 8.10 -14.17 -13.18
CA LYS A 142 7.93 -14.42 -14.62
C LYS A 142 8.96 -15.50 -15.03
N GLY A 143 8.45 -16.61 -15.56
CA GLY A 143 9.24 -17.78 -15.99
C GLY A 143 10.19 -17.47 -17.13
#